data_AF-A0A1F6L8E9-F1
#
_entry.id   AF-A0A1F6L8E9-F1
#
_cell.length_a   1.000
_cell.length_b   1.000
_cell.length_c   1.000
_cell.angle_alpha   90.00
_cell.angle_beta   90.00
_cell.angle_gamma   90.00
#
_symmetry.space_group_name_H-M   'P 1'
#
loop_
_entity.id
_entity.type
_entity.pdbx_description
1 polymer ?
#
loop_
_entity_poly.entity_id
_entity_poly.type
_entity_poly.pdbx_seq_one_letter_code
_entity_poly.pdbx_strand_id
1 'polypeptide(L)'
;MTYPGISFLGRPGGGKKAVVAGSRIRVSQIAVEHERLGMTAEEIVNAHPHLRLFQVHEALAYYFRHKAALDCEIREDEKTVKRLARKFGVSYSL
;
A
#
# COMPACT_ATOMS: atom_id res chain seq x y z
N MET A 1 3.44 -15.91 13.70
CA MET A 1 4.33 -14.84 13.22
C MET A 1 3.57 -13.54 13.30
N THR A 2 3.90 -12.70 14.26
CA THR A 2 3.34 -11.35 14.43
C THR A 2 4.20 -10.40 13.61
N TYR A 3 3.61 -9.45 12.89
CA TYR A 3 4.35 -8.45 12.13
C TYR A 3 4.41 -7.14 12.94
N PRO A 4 5.44 -6.95 13.80
CA PRO A 4 5.55 -5.75 14.63
C PRO A 4 5.58 -4.46 13.80
N GLY A 5 6.07 -4.50 12.55
CA GLY A 5 6.08 -3.34 11.65
C GLY A 5 4.77 -3.09 10.90
N ILE A 6 3.68 -3.84 11.13
CA ILE A 6 2.40 -3.64 10.45
C ILE A 6 1.33 -3.23 11.46
N SER A 7 0.77 -2.05 11.24
CA SER A 7 -0.38 -1.54 11.98
C SER A 7 -1.64 -1.58 11.11
N PHE A 8 -2.81 -1.56 11.74
CA PHE A 8 -4.08 -1.50 11.02
C PHE A 8 -4.77 -0.18 11.28
N LEU A 9 -4.88 0.67 10.25
CA LEU A 9 -5.61 1.92 10.36
C LEU A 9 -7.10 1.66 10.07
N GLY A 10 -7.97 2.10 10.97
CA GLY A 10 -9.41 2.08 10.76
C GLY A 10 -9.83 3.14 9.73
N ARG A 11 -10.56 2.74 8.70
CA ARG A 11 -11.13 3.64 7.70
C ARG A 11 -12.53 4.11 8.14
N PRO A 12 -12.91 5.38 7.92
CA PRO A 12 -14.31 5.78 7.98
C PRO A 12 -15.10 4.97 6.93
N GLY A 13 -16.03 4.14 7.38
CA GLY A 13 -16.80 3.20 6.55
C GLY A 13 -16.56 1.71 6.82
N GLY A 14 -15.79 1.33 7.86
CA GLY A 14 -15.83 -0.03 8.41
C GLY A 14 -14.83 -1.04 7.85
N GLY A 15 -13.64 -0.60 7.41
CA GLY A 15 -12.55 -1.48 6.98
C GLY A 15 -11.23 -1.17 7.68
N LYS A 16 -10.39 -2.19 7.92
CA LYS A 16 -9.03 -2.05 8.44
C LYS A 16 -8.05 -2.19 7.27
N LYS A 17 -7.21 -1.18 7.03
CA LYS A 17 -6.13 -1.31 6.04
C LYS A 17 -4.80 -1.55 6.74
N ALA A 18 -4.06 -2.54 6.23
CA ALA A 18 -2.68 -2.77 6.66
C ALA A 18 -1.83 -1.56 6.23
N VAL A 19 -1.24 -0.90 7.22
CA VAL A 19 -0.31 0.22 7.07
C VAL A 19 1.00 -0.14 7.72
N VAL A 20 2.09 0.45 7.22
CA VAL A 20 3.39 0.28 7.88
C VAL A 20 3.37 1.06 9.19
N ALA A 21 3.77 0.42 10.28
CA ALA A 21 3.81 1.00 11.62
C ALA A 21 4.70 2.26 11.63
N GLY A 22 4.21 3.35 12.22
CA GLY A 22 4.90 4.64 12.23
C GLY A 22 4.80 5.42 10.91
N SER A 23 4.06 4.92 9.91
CA SER A 23 3.81 5.60 8.64
C SER A 23 2.33 5.61 8.29
N ARG A 24 1.94 6.53 7.41
CA ARG A 24 0.62 6.52 6.75
C ARG A 24 0.63 5.72 5.44
N ILE A 25 1.77 5.13 5.10
CA ILE A 25 1.94 4.34 3.88
C ILE A 25 1.26 2.98 4.06
N ARG A 26 0.45 2.62 3.07
CA ARG A 26 -0.31 1.38 3.05
C ARG A 26 0.56 0.25 2.52
N VAL A 27 0.38 -0.96 3.05
CA VAL A 27 1.06 -2.16 2.52
C VAL A 27 0.71 -2.38 1.05
N SER A 28 -0.54 -2.09 0.66
CA SER A 28 -0.97 -2.16 -0.73
C SER A 28 -0.24 -1.18 -1.66
N GLN A 29 0.22 -0.04 -1.15
CA GLN A 29 1.00 0.92 -1.94
C GLN A 29 2.40 0.37 -2.21
N ILE A 30 3.08 -0.13 -1.17
CA ILE A 30 4.41 -0.76 -1.29
C ILE A 30 4.35 -1.95 -2.25
N ALA A 31 3.28 -2.75 -2.19
CA ALA A 31 3.07 -3.86 -3.10
C ALA A 31 2.92 -3.40 -4.57
N VAL A 32 2.24 -2.28 -4.81
CA VAL A 32 2.10 -1.71 -6.16
C VAL A 32 3.43 -1.15 -6.66
N GLU A 33 4.18 -0.44 -5.81
CA GLU A 33 5.51 0.09 -6.14
C GLU A 33 6.48 -1.05 -6.50
N HIS A 34 6.44 -2.14 -5.74
CA HIS A 34 7.28 -3.30 -6.00
C HIS A 34 6.83 -4.12 -7.22
N GLU A 35 5.56 -4.53 -7.30
CA GLU A 35 5.09 -5.44 -8.36
C GLU A 35 4.79 -4.74 -9.68
N ARG A 36 4.29 -3.50 -9.66
CA ARG A 36 3.86 -2.79 -10.88
C ARG A 36 4.89 -1.79 -11.38
N LEU A 37 5.54 -1.06 -10.47
CA LEU A 37 6.61 -0.12 -10.85
C LEU A 37 7.99 -0.80 -10.91
N GLY A 38 8.09 -2.05 -10.46
CA GLY A 38 9.35 -2.81 -10.47
C GLY A 38 10.39 -2.25 -9.50
N MET A 39 9.99 -1.42 -8.53
CA MET A 39 10.91 -0.82 -7.58
C MET A 39 11.41 -1.87 -6.59
N THR A 40 12.70 -1.86 -6.35
CA THR A 40 13.33 -2.65 -5.29
C THR A 40 12.97 -2.10 -3.91
N ALA A 41 13.10 -2.93 -2.88
CA ALA A 41 12.83 -2.50 -1.50
C ALA A 41 13.69 -1.29 -1.07
N GLU A 42 14.92 -1.19 -1.59
CA GLU A 42 15.83 -0.07 -1.33
C GLU A 42 15.36 1.21 -2.01
N GLU A 43 14.89 1.13 -3.26
CA GLU A 43 14.32 2.27 -3.97
C GLU A 43 13.04 2.78 -3.29
N ILE A 44 12.21 1.87 -2.77
CA ILE A 44 11.01 2.23 -2.00
C ILE A 44 11.39 2.97 -0.71
N VAL A 45 12.43 2.53 -0.01
CA VAL A 45 12.95 3.26 1.17
C VAL A 45 13.51 4.62 0.78
N ASN A 46 14.19 4.71 -0.36
CA ASN A 46 14.73 5.97 -0.86
C ASN A 46 13.61 6.96 -1.24
N ALA A 47 12.53 6.47 -1.84
CA ALA A 47 11.33 7.24 -2.14
C ALA A 47 10.56 7.66 -0.88
N HIS A 48 10.63 6.85 0.18
CA HIS A 48 9.95 7.06 1.45
C HIS A 48 10.94 7.05 2.62
N PRO A 49 11.66 8.16 2.88
CA PRO A 49 12.74 8.21 3.89
C PRO A 49 12.29 7.90 5.32
N HIS A 50 10.99 7.97 5.58
CA HIS A 50 10.37 7.64 6.87
C HIS A 50 10.15 6.13 7.07
N LEU A 51 10.30 5.33 6.02
CA LEU A 51 10.25 3.87 6.07
C LEU A 51 11.65 3.31 6.29
N ARG A 52 11.74 2.18 6.99
CA ARG A 52 12.97 1.39 7.05
C ARG A 52 12.88 0.18 6.15
N LEU A 53 14.03 -0.28 5.66
CA LEU A 53 14.12 -1.46 4.78
C LEU A 53 13.44 -2.70 5.37
N PHE A 54 13.63 -2.96 6.66
CA PHE A 54 12.98 -4.09 7.32
C PHE A 54 11.45 -4.01 7.27
N GLN A 55 10.88 -2.80 7.36
CA GLN A 55 9.43 -2.60 7.32
C GLN A 55 8.86 -2.82 5.91
N VAL A 56 9.63 -2.44 4.89
CA VAL A 56 9.29 -2.73 3.49
C VAL A 56 9.27 -4.23 3.24
N HIS A 57 10.28 -4.96 3.73
CA HIS A 57 10.28 -6.43 3.65
C HIS A 57 9.13 -7.07 4.42
N GLU A 58 8.79 -6.60 5.62
CA GLU A 58 7.62 -7.08 6.35
C GLU A 58 6.31 -6.81 5.58
N ALA A 59 6.16 -5.62 5.00
CA ALA A 59 5.01 -5.26 4.19
C ALA A 59 4.87 -6.18 2.98
N LEU A 60 5.96 -6.45 2.26
CA LEU A 60 5.98 -7.37 1.13
C LEU A 60 5.65 -8.80 1.56
N ALA A 61 6.22 -9.28 2.67
CA ALA A 61 5.91 -10.59 3.21
C ALA A 61 4.42 -10.74 3.57
N TYR A 62 3.83 -9.71 4.19
CA TYR A 62 2.40 -9.69 4.48
C TYR A 62 1.55 -9.65 3.21
N TYR A 63 1.97 -8.87 2.20
CA TYR A 63 1.32 -8.81 0.91
C TYR A 63 1.34 -10.17 0.22
N PHE A 64 2.48 -10.85 0.09
CA PHE A 64 2.54 -12.16 -0.57
C PHE A 64 1.66 -13.20 0.14
N ARG A 65 1.58 -13.14 1.47
CA ARG A 65 0.70 -14.02 2.26
C ARG A 65 -0.79 -13.77 2.03
N HIS A 66 -1.17 -12.53 1.71
CA HIS A 66 -2.56 -12.10 1.52
C HIS A 66 -2.82 -11.55 0.12
N LYS A 67 -2.03 -11.98 -0.88
CA LYS A 67 -1.94 -11.34 -2.20
C LYS A 67 -3.31 -11.17 -2.85
N ALA A 68 -4.09 -12.26 -2.88
CA ALA A 68 -5.43 -12.25 -3.47
C ALA A 68 -6.39 -11.26 -2.81
N ALA A 69 -6.35 -11.13 -1.48
CA ALA A 69 -7.20 -10.20 -0.75
C ALA A 69 -6.78 -8.74 -0.99
N LEU A 70 -5.47 -8.46 -0.92
CA LEU A 70 -4.95 -7.11 -1.15
C LEU A 70 -5.08 -6.69 -2.62
N ASP A 71 -4.87 -7.58 -3.58
CA ASP A 71 -5.08 -7.28 -5.01
C ASP A 71 -6.55 -6.90 -5.30
N CYS A 72 -7.49 -7.58 -4.65
CA CYS A 72 -8.90 -7.22 -4.73
C CYS A 72 -9.15 -5.82 -4.17
N GLU A 73 -8.61 -5.52 -2.98
CA GLU A 73 -8.70 -4.17 -2.38
C GLU A 73 -8.04 -3.09 -3.24
N ILE A 74 -6.86 -3.37 -3.82
CA ILE A 74 -6.13 -2.46 -4.71
C ILE A 74 -7.00 -2.11 -5.92
N ARG A 75 -7.60 -3.11 -6.57
CA ARG A 75 -8.49 -2.90 -7.72
C ARG A 75 -9.73 -2.08 -7.35
N GLU A 76 -10.33 -2.32 -6.19
CA GLU A 76 -11.48 -1.56 -5.71
C GLU A 76 -11.11 -0.10 -5.35
N ASP A 77 -9.92 0.11 -4.79
CA ASP A 77 -9.35 1.43 -4.57
C ASP A 77 -9.11 2.16 -5.90
N GLU A 78 -8.51 1.50 -6.89
CA GLU A 78 -8.27 2.06 -8.23
C GLU A 78 -9.58 2.49 -8.90
N LYS A 79 -10.63 1.67 -8.82
CA LYS A 79 -11.98 2.03 -9.30
C LYS A 79 -12.54 3.25 -8.58
N THR A 80 -12.35 3.31 -7.26
CA THR A 80 -12.82 4.43 -6.44
C THR A 80 -12.08 5.71 -6.79
N VAL A 81 -10.75 5.65 -6.94
CA VAL A 81 -9.91 6.77 -7.39
C VAL A 81 -10.32 7.21 -8.79
N LYS A 82 -10.51 6.28 -9.73
CA LYS A 82 -10.97 6.61 -11.10
C LYS A 82 -12.35 7.28 -11.11
N ARG A 83 -13.27 6.85 -10.24
CA ARG A 83 -14.59 7.48 -10.08
C ARG A 83 -14.48 8.90 -9.50
N LEU A 84 -13.60 9.10 -8.51
CA LEU A 84 -13.33 10.42 -7.93
C LEU A 84 -12.62 11.33 -8.93
N ALA A 85 -11.60 10.85 -9.63
CA ALA A 85 -10.88 11.58 -10.68
C ALA A 85 -11.83 12.05 -11.79
N ARG A 86 -12.76 11.20 -12.24
CA ARG A 86 -13.84 11.59 -13.17
C ARG A 86 -14.75 12.69 -12.63
N LYS A 87 -15.02 12.69 -11.32
CA LYS A 87 -15.91 13.66 -10.68
C LYS A 87 -15.22 15.00 -10.42
N PHE A 88 -13.89 15.00 -10.25
CA PHE A 88 -13.09 16.18 -9.93
C PHE A 88 -12.20 16.67 -11.07
N GLY A 89 -12.20 16.03 -12.24
CA GLY A 89 -11.42 16.47 -13.42
C GLY A 89 -9.91 16.46 -13.21
N VAL A 90 -9.40 15.70 -12.24
CA VAL A 90 -7.96 15.63 -11.95
C VAL A 90 -7.36 14.47 -12.75
N SER A 91 -6.60 14.81 -13.79
CA SER A 91 -5.81 13.86 -14.57
C SER A 91 -4.59 13.44 -13.77
N TYR A 92 -4.68 12.30 -13.07
CA TYR A 92 -3.49 11.64 -12.54
C TYR A 92 -2.88 10.81 -13.68
N SER A 93 -1.80 11.29 -14.25
CA SER A 93 -0.93 10.48 -15.10
C SER A 93 -0.30 9.40 -14.24
N LEU A 94 -0.67 8.14 -14.50
CA LEU A 94 0.02 6.95 -14.03
C LEU A 94 1.05 6.55 -15.09
#